data_AF-A0A3C1WV95-F1
#
_entry.id   AF-A0A3C1WV95-F1
#
_cell.length_a   1.000
_cell.length_b   1.000
_cell.length_c   1.000
_cell.angle_alpha   90.00
_cell.angle_beta   90.00
_cell.angle_gamma   90.00
#
_symmetry.space_group_name_H-M   'P 1'
#
loop_
_entity.id
_entity.type
_entity.pdbx_description
1 polymer ?
#
loop_
_entity_poly.entity_id
_entity_poly.type
_entity_poly.pdbx_seq_one_letter_code
_entity_poly.pdbx_strand_id
1 'polypeptide(L)' 'MTEDDKGYIFYEVKFRKNPLSSERVDKEIAQVNGCGLDCYRYGFISRSGFAQELYDRDDLILISLEQMYK' A
#
# COMPACT_ATOMS: atom_id res chain seq x y z
N MET A 1 -8.67 -6.85 2.14
CA MET A 1 -7.56 -7.75 2.50
C MET A 1 -7.70 -9.01 1.67
N THR A 2 -6.60 -9.62 1.26
CA THR A 2 -6.58 -10.94 0.61
C THR A 2 -5.68 -11.87 1.40
N GLU A 3 -5.86 -13.18 1.25
CA GLU A 3 -5.06 -14.21 1.90
C GLU A 3 -4.50 -15.15 0.82
N ASP A 4 -3.22 -15.49 0.93
CA ASP A 4 -2.56 -16.52 0.13
C ASP A 4 -1.74 -17.45 1.03
N ASP A 5 -1.01 -18.40 0.43
CA ASP A 5 -0.21 -19.39 1.15
C ASP A 5 0.88 -18.78 2.08
N LYS A 6 1.21 -17.48 1.93
CA LYS A 6 2.17 -16.75 2.76
C LYS A 6 1.50 -15.92 3.87
N GLY A 7 0.17 -15.76 3.84
CA GLY A 7 -0.61 -15.03 4.83
C GLY A 7 -1.40 -13.88 4.24
N TYR A 8 -1.63 -12.84 5.05
CA TYR A 8 -2.52 -11.73 4.70
C TYR A 8 -1.79 -10.60 3.96
N ILE A 9 -2.48 -10.05 2.96
CA ILE A 9 -2.12 -8.81 2.27
C ILE A 9 -3.18 -7.75 2.55
N PHE A 10 -2.77 -6.66 3.17
CA PHE A 10 -3.61 -5.49 3.38
C PHE A 10 -3.72 -4.67 2.09
N TYR A 11 -4.87 -4.02 1.85
CA TYR A 11 -5.02 -3.10 0.71
C TYR A 11 -5.76 -1.84 1.15
N GLU A 12 -5.26 -0.68 0.74
CA GLU A 12 -5.93 0.59 0.94
C GLU A 12 -5.96 1.46 -0.32
N VAL A 13 -7.10 2.12 -0.56
CA VAL A 13 -7.30 3.06 -1.66
C VAL A 13 -7.17 4.50 -1.17
N LYS A 14 -6.25 5.26 -1.77
CA LYS A 14 -6.03 6.69 -1.50
C LYS A 14 -6.41 7.54 -2.72
N PHE A 15 -7.55 8.21 -2.63
CA PHE A 15 -8.01 9.15 -3.64
C PHE A 15 -7.63 10.59 -3.26
N ARG A 16 -6.36 10.96 -3.42
CA ARG A 16 -5.85 12.31 -3.11
C ARG A 16 -5.34 13.03 -4.36
N LYS A 17 -4.94 14.30 -4.22
CA LYS A 17 -4.34 15.13 -5.29
C LYS A 17 -2.82 14.98 -5.38
N ASN A 18 -2.16 14.64 -4.27
CA ASN A 18 -0.70 14.51 -4.21
C ASN A 18 -0.30 13.03 -4.13
N PRO A 19 0.89 12.67 -4.65
CA PRO A 19 1.47 11.34 -4.47
C PRO A 19 1.50 10.92 -3.00
N LEU A 20 1.40 9.61 -2.75
CA LEU A 20 1.55 9.06 -1.41
C LEU A 20 3.03 9.02 -1.02
N SER A 21 3.39 9.61 0.13
CA SER A 21 4.76 9.63 0.65
C SER A 21 5.04 8.43 1.55
N SER A 22 6.32 8.12 1.77
CA SER A 22 6.77 7.06 2.69
C SER A 22 6.25 7.24 4.11
N GLU A 23 6.35 8.44 4.67
CA GLU A 23 5.81 8.73 6.01
C GLU A 23 4.34 8.34 6.15
N ARG A 24 3.54 8.60 5.11
CA ARG A 24 2.12 8.25 5.12
C ARG A 24 1.92 6.76 5.01
N VAL A 25 2.65 6.08 4.12
CA VAL A 25 2.61 4.61 4.01
C VAL A 25 2.98 3.96 5.35
N ASP A 26 4.08 4.36 5.96
CA ASP A 26 4.57 3.81 7.22
C ASP A 26 3.56 4.00 8.35
N LYS A 27 2.89 5.15 8.38
CA LYS A 27 1.83 5.42 9.35
C LYS A 27 0.62 4.51 9.17
N GLU A 28 0.24 4.17 7.93
CA GLU A 28 -0.86 3.21 7.71
C GLU A 28 -0.43 1.79 8.10
N ILE A 29 0.78 1.38 7.74
CA ILE A 29 1.35 0.08 8.13
C ILE A 29 1.39 -0.07 9.67
N ALA A 30 1.87 0.96 10.36
CA ALA A 30 1.93 0.96 11.82
C ALA A 30 0.54 0.84 12.47
N GLN A 31 -0.49 1.46 11.89
CA GLN A 31 -1.86 1.32 12.36
C GLN A 31 -2.39 -0.11 12.14
N VAL A 32 -2.16 -0.69 10.96
CA VAL A 32 -2.56 -2.08 10.64
C VAL A 32 -1.91 -3.06 11.62
N ASN A 33 -0.60 -2.95 11.82
CA ASN A 33 0.14 -3.79 12.76
C ASN A 33 -0.32 -3.59 14.20
N GLY A 34 -0.64 -2.35 14.59
CA GLY A 34 -1.19 -2.02 15.91
C GLY A 34 -2.57 -2.64 16.18
N CYS A 35 -3.32 -3.00 15.14
CA CYS A 35 -4.59 -3.73 15.27
C CYS A 35 -4.42 -5.25 15.36
N GLY A 36 -3.19 -5.77 15.42
CA GLY A 36 -2.90 -7.21 15.47
C GLY A 36 -3.04 -7.90 14.10
N LEU A 37 -3.05 -7.13 13.01
CA LEU A 37 -3.07 -7.66 11.66
C LEU A 37 -1.64 -7.82 11.15
N ASP A 38 -1.06 -9.01 11.33
CA ASP A 38 0.29 -9.33 10.85
C ASP A 38 0.25 -9.63 9.34
N CYS A 39 0.36 -8.58 8.52
CA CYS A 39 0.36 -8.68 7.06
C CYS A 39 1.78 -8.77 6.53
N TYR A 40 2.03 -9.71 5.62
CA TYR A 40 3.35 -9.88 5.02
C TYR A 40 3.61 -8.88 3.88
N ARG A 41 2.55 -8.30 3.30
CA ARG A 41 2.60 -7.22 2.30
C ARG A 41 1.47 -6.21 2.45
N TYR A 42 1.70 -5.00 1.92
CA TYR A 42 0.78 -3.87 1.98
C TYR A 42 0.56 -3.26 0.60
N GLY A 43 -0.66 -3.39 0.11
CA GLY A 43 -1.11 -2.81 -1.14
C GLY A 43 -1.65 -1.40 -0.96
N PHE A 44 -1.18 -0.47 -1.79
CA PHE A 44 -1.74 0.87 -1.88
C PHE A 44 -2.19 1.13 -3.32
N ILE A 45 -3.42 1.63 -3.44
CA ILE A 45 -3.99 2.09 -4.70
C ILE A 45 -4.05 3.62 -4.64
N SER A 46 -3.43 4.33 -5.58
CA SER A 46 -3.35 5.79 -5.55
C SER A 46 -3.72 6.43 -6.87
N ARG A 47 -4.61 7.43 -6.80
CA ARG A 47 -4.95 8.27 -7.95
C ARG A 47 -3.78 9.10 -8.46
N SER A 48 -3.01 9.66 -7.53
CA SER A 48 -1.92 10.59 -7.84
C SER A 48 -0.55 9.93 -7.80
N GLY A 49 -0.49 8.59 -7.79
CA GLY A 49 0.76 7.83 -7.72
C GLY A 49 1.43 7.85 -6.34
N PHE A 50 2.73 7.58 -6.35
CA PHE A 50 3.57 7.29 -5.18
C PHE A 50 4.90 8.04 -5.27
N ALA A 51 5.48 8.36 -4.13
CA ALA A 51 6.84 8.87 -4.05
C ALA A 51 7.86 7.82 -4.55
N GLN A 52 8.99 8.27 -5.10
CA GLN A 52 9.90 7.40 -5.86
C GLN A 52 10.52 6.30 -4.99
N GLU A 53 10.85 6.65 -3.75
CA GLU A 53 11.43 5.76 -2.74
C GLU A 53 10.52 4.59 -2.33
N LEU A 54 9.22 4.64 -2.67
CA LEU A 54 8.29 3.55 -2.40
C LEU A 54 8.43 2.39 -3.39
N TYR A 55 8.96 2.62 -4.60
CA TYR A 55 9.10 1.58 -5.62
C TYR A 55 10.22 0.58 -5.31
N ASP A 56 11.15 0.93 -4.42
CA ASP A 56 12.26 0.05 -3.99
C ASP A 56 11.87 -0.89 -2.83
N ARG A 57 10.60 -0.87 -2.40
CA ARG A 57 10.12 -1.66 -1.26
C ARG A 57 9.40 -2.93 -1.68
N ASP A 58 9.97 -4.08 -1.32
CA ASP A 58 9.43 -5.41 -1.63
C ASP A 58 8.14 -5.74 -0.86
N ASP A 59 7.97 -5.15 0.33
CA ASP A 59 6.79 -5.35 1.18
C ASP A 59 5.55 -4.60 0.67
N LEU A 60 5.69 -3.77 -0.37
CA LEU A 60 4.62 -2.99 -0.96
C LEU A 60 4.09 -3.56 -2.27
N ILE A 61 2.80 -3.32 -2.52
CA ILE A 61 2.15 -3.50 -3.82
C ILE A 61 1.58 -2.14 -4.22
N LEU A 62 2.20 -1.50 -5.21
CA LEU A 62 1.81 -0.15 -5.65
C LEU A 62 0.97 -0.24 -6.92
N ILE A 63 -0.29 0.20 -6.83
CA ILE A 63 -1.23 0.19 -7.95
C ILE A 63 -1.61 1.63 -8.27
N SER A 64 -1.10 2.16 -9.37
CA SER A 64 -1.48 3.46 -9.89
C SER A 64 -2.87 3.37 -10.55
N LEU A 65 -3.54 4.51 -10.66
CA LEU A 65 -4.82 4.57 -11.36
C LEU A 65 -4.69 4.14 -12.84
N GLU A 66 -3.56 4.42 -13.48
CA GLU A 66 -3.31 4.00 -14.86
C GLU A 66 -3.31 2.47 -14.98
N GLN A 67 -2.74 1.75 -14.00
CA GLN A 67 -2.74 0.29 -13.98
C GLN A 67 -4.14 -0.31 -13.78
N MET A 68 -5.08 0.42 -13.18
CA MET A 68 -6.47 -0.06 -12.98
C MET A 68 -7.35 0.04 -14.23
N TYR A 69 -7.00 0.91 -15.18
CA TYR A 69 -7.75 1.13 -16.42
C TYR A 69 -7.15 0.40 -17.63
N LYS A 70 -6.17 -0.49 -17.41
CA LYS A 70 -5.60 -1.39 -18.40
C LYS A 70 -6.14 -2.80 -18.19
#